data_AF-A0A928SXR0-F1
#
_entry.id   AF-A0A928SXR0-F1
#
_cell.length_a   1.000
_cell.length_b   1.000
_cell.length_c   1.000
_cell.angle_alpha   90.00
_cell.angle_beta   90.00
_cell.angle_gamma   90.00
#
_symmetry.space_group_name_H-M   'P 1'
#
loop_
_entity.id
_entity.type
_entity.pdbx_description
1 polymer ?
#
loop_
_entity_poly.entity_id
_entity_poly.type
_entity_poly.pdbx_seq_one_letter_code
_entity_poly.pdbx_strand_id
1 'polypeptide(L)'
;MNKPLYERLGGHEAIFATVHAFYSKVMADPELSPFFTHLNMQAQADKQIAFLTMAFGGPSRYSGRDLRTAHAGLVARGLGDLHFDRIALHLKDTLNELAVPSGLVGEVLGIVESTRKDVLGR
;
A
#
# COMPACT_ATOMS: atom_id res chain seq x y z
N MET A 1 11.88 -11.50 -21.79
CA MET A 1 11.49 -10.38 -20.90
C MET A 1 11.01 -10.97 -19.59
N ASN A 2 11.39 -10.39 -18.45
CA ASN A 2 10.87 -10.82 -17.15
C ASN A 2 9.39 -10.39 -17.02
N LYS A 3 8.54 -11.21 -16.40
CA LYS A 3 7.13 -10.87 -16.20
C LYS A 3 7.02 -9.66 -15.24
N PRO A 4 5.99 -8.80 -15.37
CA PRO A 4 5.71 -7.75 -14.39
C PRO A 4 5.58 -8.31 -12.98
N LEU A 5 5.92 -7.52 -11.96
CA LEU A 5 5.79 -7.92 -10.56
C LEU A 5 4.35 -8.33 -10.24
N TYR A 6 3.36 -7.61 -10.79
CA TYR A 6 1.94 -7.94 -10.68
C TYR A 6 1.64 -9.40 -11.06
N GLU A 7 2.13 -9.87 -12.21
CA GLU A 7 1.90 -11.27 -12.63
C GLU A 7 2.66 -12.26 -11.74
N ARG A 8 3.87 -11.92 -11.31
CA ARG A 8 4.70 -12.76 -10.43
C ARG A 8 4.09 -12.90 -9.03
N LEU A 9 3.35 -11.91 -8.58
CA LEU A 9 2.59 -11.93 -7.32
C LEU A 9 1.30 -12.76 -7.40
N GLY A 10 0.83 -13.14 -8.61
CA GLY A 10 -0.43 -13.86 -8.80
C GLY A 10 -1.58 -13.00 -9.33
N GLY A 11 -1.30 -11.77 -9.78
CA GLY A 11 -2.28 -10.91 -10.45
C GLY A 11 -3.37 -10.39 -9.51
N HIS A 12 -4.57 -10.20 -10.06
CA HIS A 12 -5.65 -9.45 -9.41
C HIS A 12 -6.04 -10.06 -8.06
N GLU A 13 -6.28 -11.37 -8.03
CA GLU A 13 -6.72 -12.09 -6.83
C GLU A 13 -5.72 -11.94 -5.68
N ALA A 14 -4.43 -12.02 -5.97
CA ALA A 14 -3.39 -11.85 -4.96
C ALA A 14 -3.32 -10.40 -4.42
N ILE A 15 -3.46 -9.40 -5.30
CA ILE A 15 -3.52 -8.00 -4.89
C ILE A 15 -4.78 -7.71 -4.08
N PHE A 16 -5.92 -8.24 -4.50
CA PHE A 16 -7.18 -8.13 -3.78
C PHE A 16 -7.06 -8.70 -2.37
N ALA A 17 -6.62 -9.95 -2.23
CA ALA A 17 -6.41 -10.60 -0.94
C ALA A 17 -5.43 -9.82 -0.05
N THR A 18 -4.33 -9.35 -0.63
CA THR A 18 -3.32 -8.54 0.08
C THR A 18 -3.95 -7.26 0.62
N VAL A 19 -4.67 -6.48 -0.19
CA VAL A 19 -5.22 -5.20 0.25
C VAL A 19 -6.25 -5.36 1.37
N HIS A 20 -7.11 -6.37 1.27
CA HIS A 20 -8.12 -6.62 2.30
C HIS A 20 -7.48 -7.04 3.63
N ALA A 21 -6.55 -8.00 3.61
CA ALA A 21 -5.85 -8.43 4.82
C ALA A 21 -4.97 -7.31 5.41
N PHE A 22 -4.33 -6.50 4.56
CA PHE A 22 -3.53 -5.35 4.96
C PHE A 22 -4.36 -4.30 5.71
N TYR A 23 -5.51 -3.90 5.17
CA TYR A 23 -6.33 -2.87 5.84
C TYR A 23 -6.94 -3.37 7.15
N SER A 24 -7.24 -4.66 7.30
CA SER A 24 -7.64 -5.20 8.60
C SER A 24 -6.58 -4.95 9.68
N LYS A 25 -5.29 -5.08 9.35
CA LYS A 25 -4.19 -4.79 10.28
C LYS A 25 -4.02 -3.29 10.54
N VAL A 26 -4.08 -2.48 9.48
CA VAL A 26 -3.98 -1.00 9.59
C VAL A 26 -5.09 -0.44 10.49
N MET A 27 -6.32 -0.94 10.36
CA MET A 27 -7.45 -0.49 11.17
C MET A 27 -7.39 -0.99 12.61
N ALA A 28 -6.66 -2.07 12.88
CA ALA A 28 -6.40 -2.56 14.23
C ALA A 28 -5.22 -1.84 14.92
N ASP A 29 -4.44 -1.07 14.18
CA ASP A 29 -3.28 -0.35 14.70
C ASP A 29 -3.70 1.02 15.30
N PRO A 30 -3.50 1.27 16.60
CA PRO A 30 -3.89 2.54 17.23
C PRO A 30 -3.08 3.74 16.73
N GLU A 31 -1.87 3.54 16.18
CA GLU A 31 -1.06 4.63 15.60
C GLU A 31 -1.52 5.01 14.19
N LEU A 32 -2.24 4.11 13.49
CA LEU A 32 -2.65 4.32 12.10
C LEU A 32 -4.14 4.61 11.96
N SER A 33 -4.99 3.87 12.68
CA SER A 33 -6.44 3.96 12.57
C SER A 33 -7.02 5.39 12.68
N PRO A 34 -6.46 6.34 13.48
CA PRO A 34 -6.95 7.72 13.52
C PRO A 34 -6.87 8.47 12.18
N PHE A 35 -6.02 8.05 11.24
CA PHE A 35 -5.94 8.66 9.90
C PHE A 35 -7.06 8.19 8.96
N PHE A 36 -7.76 7.10 9.31
CA PHE A 36 -8.74 6.43 8.45
C PHE A 36 -10.20 6.58 8.93
N THR A 37 -10.44 7.19 10.09
CA THR A 37 -11.77 7.27 10.76
C THR A 37 -12.89 7.87 9.93
N HIS A 38 -12.58 8.72 8.93
CA HIS A 38 -13.56 9.41 8.10
C HIS A 38 -13.62 8.87 6.66
N LEU A 39 -12.93 7.77 6.38
CA LEU A 39 -12.86 7.21 5.04
C LEU A 39 -13.90 6.10 4.85
N ASN A 40 -14.47 6.05 3.65
CA ASN A 40 -15.12 4.83 3.19
C ASN A 40 -14.03 3.80 2.89
N MET A 41 -13.86 2.83 3.79
CA MET A 41 -12.78 1.85 3.69
C MET A 41 -12.91 0.90 2.49
N GLN A 42 -14.12 0.67 1.98
CA GLN A 42 -14.29 -0.10 0.74
C GLN A 42 -13.73 0.69 -0.45
N ALA A 43 -14.12 1.97 -0.59
CA ALA A 43 -13.61 2.82 -1.66
C ALA A 43 -12.08 3.02 -1.54
N GLN A 44 -11.55 3.06 -0.31
CA GLN A 44 -10.12 3.15 -0.06
C GLN A 44 -9.39 1.85 -0.47
N ALA A 45 -9.96 0.67 -0.18
CA ALA A 45 -9.43 -0.61 -0.64
C ALA A 45 -9.41 -0.69 -2.18
N ASP A 46 -10.51 -0.34 -2.84
CA ASP A 46 -10.61 -0.35 -4.31
C ASP A 46 -9.55 0.56 -4.95
N LYS A 47 -9.38 1.76 -4.39
CA LYS A 47 -8.34 2.70 -4.82
C LYS A 47 -6.93 2.13 -4.62
N GLN A 48 -6.69 1.48 -3.50
CA GLN A 48 -5.39 0.87 -3.19
C GLN A 48 -5.09 -0.31 -4.13
N ILE A 49 -6.07 -1.15 -4.45
CA ILE A 49 -5.94 -2.23 -5.43
C ILE A 49 -5.56 -1.66 -6.80
N ALA A 50 -6.25 -0.61 -7.25
CA ALA A 50 -5.94 0.05 -8.52
C ALA A 50 -4.52 0.65 -8.52
N PHE A 51 -4.12 1.30 -7.41
CA PHE A 51 -2.78 1.85 -7.26
C PHE A 51 -1.69 0.77 -7.27
N LEU A 52 -1.81 -0.29 -6.48
CA LEU A 52 -0.83 -1.37 -6.43
C LEU A 52 -0.74 -2.14 -7.75
N THR A 53 -1.88 -2.34 -8.42
CA THR A 53 -1.89 -2.94 -9.77
C THR A 53 -1.07 -2.09 -10.74
N MET A 54 -1.22 -0.75 -10.71
CA MET A 54 -0.40 0.16 -11.53
C MET A 54 1.08 0.09 -11.12
N ALA A 55 1.37 0.22 -9.82
CA ALA A 55 2.73 0.28 -9.30
C ALA A 55 3.54 -0.99 -9.57
N PHE A 56 2.88 -2.15 -9.62
CA PHE A 56 3.53 -3.44 -9.90
C PHE A 56 3.53 -3.82 -11.40
N GLY A 57 3.15 -2.89 -12.28
CA GLY A 57 3.19 -3.06 -13.73
C GLY A 57 2.04 -3.90 -14.31
N GLY A 58 0.94 -4.01 -13.57
CA GLY A 58 -0.30 -4.65 -14.03
C GLY A 58 -1.20 -3.70 -14.82
N PRO A 59 -2.28 -4.22 -15.42
CA PRO A 59 -3.23 -3.42 -16.19
C PRO A 59 -4.09 -2.57 -15.25
N SER A 60 -3.75 -1.29 -15.09
CA SER A 60 -4.49 -0.37 -14.23
C SER A 60 -4.80 0.95 -14.91
N ARG A 61 -5.96 1.51 -14.57
CA ARG A 61 -6.38 2.88 -14.88
C ARG A 61 -6.48 3.69 -13.58
N TYR A 62 -5.41 3.70 -12.77
CA TYR A 62 -5.37 4.56 -11.60
C TYR A 62 -5.49 6.03 -12.03
N SER A 63 -6.56 6.69 -11.61
CA SER A 63 -6.87 8.09 -11.90
C SER A 63 -6.86 8.97 -10.65
N GLY A 64 -6.36 8.46 -9.53
CA GLY A 64 -6.31 9.19 -8.28
C GLY A 64 -5.22 10.26 -8.27
N ARG A 65 -5.27 11.14 -7.26
CA ARG A 65 -4.23 12.12 -6.98
C ARG A 65 -2.86 11.44 -6.82
N ASP A 66 -1.81 12.18 -7.16
CA ASP A 66 -0.43 11.78 -6.83
C ASP A 66 -0.25 11.63 -5.32
N LEU A 67 0.77 10.87 -4.91
CA LEU A 67 0.97 10.53 -3.51
C LEU A 67 1.22 11.77 -2.64
N ARG A 68 1.94 12.77 -3.14
CA ARG A 68 2.24 13.98 -2.38
C ARG A 68 0.98 14.79 -2.10
N THR A 69 0.19 15.06 -3.14
CA THR A 69 -1.08 15.78 -2.99
C THR A 69 -2.11 14.99 -2.16
N ALA A 70 -2.13 13.65 -2.30
CA ALA A 70 -3.05 12.80 -1.55
C ALA A 70 -2.75 12.80 -0.04
N HIS A 71 -1.49 12.88 0.38
CA HIS A 71 -1.07 12.75 1.77
C HIS A 71 -0.73 14.09 2.44
N ALA A 72 -0.62 15.21 1.71
CA ALA A 72 -0.27 16.51 2.27
C ALA A 72 -1.12 16.93 3.49
N GLY A 73 -2.44 16.71 3.44
CA GLY A 73 -3.33 17.01 4.57
C GLY A 73 -3.10 16.09 5.79
N LEU A 74 -2.60 14.88 5.59
CA LEU A 74 -2.24 13.96 6.67
C LEU A 74 -0.88 14.33 7.28
N VAL A 75 0.08 14.77 6.46
CA VAL A 75 1.37 15.32 6.92
C VAL A 75 1.14 16.54 7.80
N ALA A 76 0.26 17.46 7.40
CA ALA A 76 -0.15 18.59 8.24
C ALA A 76 -0.79 18.19 9.58
N ARG A 77 -1.27 16.95 9.70
CA ARG A 77 -1.86 16.36 10.92
C ARG A 77 -0.89 15.45 11.69
N GLY A 78 0.38 15.40 11.30
CA GLY A 78 1.42 14.62 12.00
C GLY A 78 1.77 13.27 11.37
N LEU A 79 1.33 12.96 10.15
CA LEU A 79 1.87 11.82 9.41
C LEU A 79 3.40 11.97 9.26
N GLY A 80 4.14 10.89 9.50
CA GLY A 80 5.61 10.92 9.62
C GLY A 80 6.24 9.54 9.45
N ASP A 81 7.56 9.45 9.60
CA ASP A 81 8.32 8.21 9.35
C ASP A 81 7.81 7.02 10.19
N LEU A 82 7.45 7.23 11.47
CA LEU A 82 6.84 6.18 12.31
C LEU A 82 5.62 5.54 11.63
N HIS A 83 4.70 6.36 11.14
CA HIS A 83 3.47 5.88 10.52
C HIS A 83 3.75 5.16 9.20
N PHE A 84 4.69 5.68 8.42
CA PHE A 84 5.11 5.05 7.17
C PHE A 84 5.74 3.67 7.44
N ASP A 85 6.62 3.57 8.42
CA ASP A 85 7.27 2.31 8.80
C ASP A 85 6.25 1.27 9.26
N ARG A 86 5.23 1.68 10.03
CA ARG A 86 4.14 0.79 10.44
C ARG A 86 3.30 0.32 9.27
N ILE A 87 3.00 1.19 8.30
CA ILE A 87 2.32 0.80 7.05
C ILE A 87 3.15 -0.24 6.29
N ALA A 88 4.46 -0.02 6.15
CA ALA A 88 5.35 -0.96 5.48
C ALA A 88 5.46 -2.30 6.22
N LEU A 89 5.48 -2.27 7.55
CA LEU A 89 5.47 -3.46 8.40
C LEU A 89 4.19 -4.28 8.21
N HIS A 90 3.01 -3.66 8.29
CA HIS A 90 1.74 -4.36 8.09
C HIS A 90 1.64 -4.98 6.70
N LEU A 91 2.13 -4.28 5.67
CA LEU A 91 2.19 -4.83 4.32
C LEU A 91 3.12 -6.05 4.25
N LYS A 92 4.31 -5.96 4.84
CA LYS A 92 5.26 -7.08 4.92
C LYS A 92 4.62 -8.29 5.61
N ASP A 93 3.99 -8.08 6.75
CA ASP A 93 3.37 -9.16 7.53
C ASP A 93 2.22 -9.80 6.76
N THR A 94 1.37 -9.01 6.11
CA THR A 94 0.31 -9.53 5.22
C THR A 94 0.88 -10.38 4.09
N LEU A 95 1.93 -9.92 3.40
CA LEU A 95 2.53 -10.68 2.29
C LEU A 95 3.14 -12.00 2.79
N ASN A 96 3.76 -12.01 3.97
CA ASN A 96 4.31 -13.22 4.58
C ASN A 96 3.20 -14.20 4.99
N GLU A 97 2.09 -13.71 5.55
CA GLU A 97 0.91 -14.54 5.90
C GLU A 97 0.26 -15.17 4.67
N LEU A 98 0.28 -14.46 3.54
CA LEU A 98 -0.17 -14.96 2.24
C LEU A 98 0.88 -15.85 1.54
N ALA A 99 1.97 -16.21 2.25
CA ALA A 99 3.06 -17.05 1.77
C ALA A 99 3.71 -16.55 0.47
N VAL A 100 3.75 -15.22 0.26
CA VAL A 100 4.46 -14.61 -0.87
C VAL A 100 5.97 -14.86 -0.70
N PRO A 101 6.68 -15.34 -1.74
CA PRO A 101 8.12 -15.58 -1.65
C PRO A 101 8.90 -14.34 -1.20
N SER A 102 9.86 -14.52 -0.28
CA SER A 102 10.62 -13.42 0.35
C SER A 102 11.30 -12.49 -0.64
N GLY A 103 11.76 -13.00 -1.79
CA GLY A 103 12.30 -12.17 -2.88
C GLY A 103 11.27 -11.17 -3.44
N LEU A 104 10.03 -11.61 -3.64
CA LEU A 104 8.94 -10.75 -4.09
C LEU A 104 8.50 -9.76 -3.00
N VAL A 105 8.50 -10.18 -1.74
CA VAL A 105 8.24 -9.28 -0.60
C VAL A 105 9.27 -8.15 -0.58
N GLY A 106 10.56 -8.46 -0.79
CA GLY A 106 11.62 -7.47 -0.88
C GLY A 106 11.41 -6.47 -2.02
N GLU A 107 11.01 -6.95 -3.21
CA GLU A 107 10.69 -6.08 -4.35
C GLU A 107 9.50 -5.15 -4.06
N VAL A 108 8.43 -5.68 -3.46
CA VAL A 108 7.26 -4.86 -3.07
C VAL A 108 7.66 -3.78 -2.06
N LEU A 109 8.40 -4.14 -1.02
CA LEU A 109 8.83 -3.18 0.01
C LEU A 109 9.81 -2.14 -0.54
N GLY A 110 10.66 -2.51 -1.50
CA GLY A 110 11.53 -1.55 -2.20
C GLY A 110 10.72 -0.52 -2.99
N ILE A 111 9.66 -0.94 -3.68
CA ILE A 111 8.75 -0.03 -4.36
C ILE A 111 8.03 0.86 -3.35
N VAL A 112 7.50 0.31 -2.26
CA VAL A 112 6.84 1.11 -1.20
C VAL A 112 7.81 2.15 -0.66
N GLU A 113 9.02 1.76 -0.28
CA GLU A 113 10.04 2.67 0.26
C GLU A 113 10.38 3.81 -0.71
N SER A 114 10.42 3.54 -2.02
CA SER A 114 10.65 4.59 -3.03
C SER A 114 9.62 5.72 -3.00
N THR A 115 8.41 5.46 -2.48
CA THR A 115 7.33 6.45 -2.38
C THR A 115 7.39 7.33 -1.14
N ARG A 116 8.28 7.01 -0.18
CA ARG A 116 8.31 7.65 1.14
C ARG A 116 8.42 9.16 1.06
N LYS A 117 9.28 9.68 0.18
CA LYS A 117 9.47 11.13 0.03
C LYS A 117 8.20 11.83 -0.41
N ASP A 118 7.46 11.25 -1.35
CA ASP A 118 6.20 11.82 -1.82
C ASP A 118 5.13 11.74 -0.74
N VAL A 119 4.97 10.59 -0.08
CA VAL A 119 3.98 10.41 1.01
C VAL A 119 4.24 11.38 2.17
N LEU A 120 5.50 11.61 2.53
CA LEU A 120 5.89 12.49 3.63
C LEU A 120 6.12 13.95 3.20
N GLY A 121 5.93 14.27 1.92
CA GLY A 121 6.04 15.64 1.42
C GLY A 121 7.44 16.25 1.46
N ARG A 122 8.50 15.43 1.30
CA ARG A 122 9.92 15.87 1.31
C ARG A 122 10.66 15.58 0.01
#